data_AF-A0A817KZW1-F1
#
_entry.id   AF-A0A817KZW1-F1
#
_cell.length_a   1.000
_cell.length_b   1.000
_cell.length_c   1.000
_cell.angle_alpha   90.00
_cell.angle_beta   90.00
_cell.angle_gamma   90.00
#
_symmetry.space_group_name_H-M   'P 1'
#
loop_
_entity.id
_entity.type
_entity.pdbx_description
1 polymer ?
#
loop_
_entity_poly.entity_id
_entity_poly.type
_entity_poly.pdbx_seq_one_letter_code
_entity_poly.pdbx_strand_id
1 'polypeptide(L)'
;MNSLLNTRGQTPLICAIEAGSTSTATLLMEQDPMSLTSKDNIGSSVFHYATEHCNDIILSRAIALLKRLSSSAARLSAIQRLVEKNANGKTPFVIAVEKVDFINADSMKTTIDKDKFDIASYFVADTRRFAAIIRIQIDVNGRAYNVLEYSIALKKTAFLRTFITAKMIPLVPLLLEQCVGEDGVDFSVVDDCLRARPAAHRCMFVRSKRISTSNWLKQHPLSLTAEVNHAPVYHHDIVKICVDLKFLLFGNFLYLLILLAQISFVCLHTGVALSSSTPPHSYYDVSDITCKQLCEKLIYDQKHSLKSNGLRQFLRALLLICSIIVLLKELLKLVTQREKYLRGFFC
;
A
#
# COMPACT_ATOMS: atom_id res chain seq x y z
N MET A 1 16.50 -37.59 -33.78
CA MET A 1 17.83 -36.94 -33.87
C MET A 1 18.28 -36.67 -32.46
N ASN A 2 19.38 -37.28 -32.01
CA ASN A 2 19.96 -37.00 -30.69
C ASN A 2 20.49 -35.56 -30.73
N SER A 3 19.85 -34.64 -30.01
CA SER A 3 20.33 -33.27 -29.94
C SER A 3 21.73 -33.28 -29.34
N LEU A 4 22.70 -32.75 -30.07
CA LEU A 4 24.05 -32.51 -29.56
C LEU A 4 23.95 -31.48 -28.44
N LEU A 5 23.88 -31.94 -27.20
CA LEU A 5 23.88 -31.10 -26.01
C LEU A 5 25.33 -30.91 -25.54
N ASN A 6 25.66 -29.71 -25.07
CA ASN A 6 26.95 -29.46 -24.43
C ASN A 6 26.98 -29.98 -22.98
N THR A 7 28.09 -29.78 -22.27
CA THR A 7 28.26 -30.18 -20.85
C THR A 7 27.28 -29.50 -19.89
N ARG A 8 26.69 -28.36 -20.28
CA ARG A 8 25.63 -27.66 -19.54
C ARG A 8 24.22 -28.10 -19.95
N GLY A 9 24.09 -29.07 -20.86
CA GLY A 9 22.81 -29.51 -21.41
C GLY A 9 22.19 -28.52 -22.39
N GLN A 10 22.94 -27.51 -22.83
CA GLN A 10 22.44 -26.49 -23.75
C GLN A 10 22.43 -27.03 -25.18
N THR A 11 21.39 -26.66 -25.92
CA THR A 11 21.33 -26.87 -27.36
C THR A 11 22.20 -25.85 -28.10
N PRO A 12 22.58 -26.10 -29.36
CA PRO A 12 23.28 -25.13 -30.20
C PRO A 12 22.54 -23.79 -30.29
N LEU A 13 21.22 -23.83 -30.23
CA LEU A 13 20.38 -22.63 -30.20
C LEU A 13 20.61 -21.79 -28.92
N ILE A 14 20.62 -22.42 -27.74
CA ILE A 14 20.89 -21.70 -26.48
C ILE A 14 22.30 -21.09 -26.52
N CYS A 15 23.30 -21.82 -27.03
CA CYS A 15 24.67 -21.31 -27.16
C CYS A 15 24.73 -20.09 -28.10
N ALA A 16 23.99 -20.10 -29.21
CA ALA A 16 23.92 -18.96 -30.12
C ALA A 16 23.29 -17.72 -29.48
N ILE A 17 22.31 -17.91 -28.60
CA ILE A 17 21.65 -16.83 -27.84
C ILE A 17 22.60 -16.27 -26.78
N GLU A 18 23.30 -17.15 -26.04
CA GLU A 18 24.30 -16.77 -25.04
C GLU A 18 25.45 -15.98 -25.67
N ALA A 19 25.85 -16.35 -26.89
CA ALA A 19 26.85 -15.62 -27.68
C ALA A 19 26.34 -14.31 -28.30
N GLY A 20 25.04 -13.98 -28.17
CA GLY A 20 24.43 -12.79 -28.77
C GLY A 20 24.29 -12.84 -30.30
N SER A 21 24.52 -13.99 -30.92
CA SER A 21 24.52 -14.13 -32.38
C SER A 21 23.09 -14.34 -32.91
N THR A 22 22.41 -13.23 -33.16
CA THR A 22 21.01 -13.18 -33.60
C THR A 22 20.79 -13.94 -34.91
N SER A 23 21.64 -13.74 -35.92
CA SER A 23 21.50 -14.37 -37.23
C SER A 23 21.56 -15.90 -37.14
N THR A 24 22.54 -16.44 -36.41
CA THR A 24 22.67 -17.89 -36.23
C THR A 24 21.50 -18.45 -35.41
N ALA A 25 21.08 -17.75 -34.37
CA ALA A 25 19.92 -18.17 -33.58
C ALA A 25 18.64 -18.20 -34.42
N THR A 26 18.41 -17.19 -35.27
CA THR A 26 17.24 -17.15 -36.17
C THR A 26 17.24 -18.30 -37.18
N LEU A 27 18.39 -18.62 -37.78
CA LEU A 27 18.51 -19.74 -38.71
C LEU A 27 18.24 -21.08 -38.01
N LEU A 28 18.80 -21.27 -36.81
CA LEU A 28 18.60 -22.49 -36.02
C LEU A 28 17.13 -22.67 -35.59
N MET A 29 16.45 -21.59 -35.24
CA MET A 29 15.02 -21.62 -34.91
C MET A 29 14.14 -21.97 -36.10
N GLU A 30 14.52 -21.57 -37.32
CA GLU A 30 13.80 -21.89 -38.55
C GLU A 30 14.01 -23.34 -38.99
N GLN A 31 15.23 -23.86 -38.80
CA GLN A 31 15.57 -25.23 -39.16
C GLN A 31 14.96 -26.26 -38.21
N ASP A 32 14.98 -25.97 -36.90
CA ASP A 32 14.40 -26.85 -35.89
C ASP A 32 13.55 -26.07 -34.87
N PRO A 33 12.24 -25.89 -35.13
CA PRO A 33 11.36 -25.20 -34.20
C PRO A 33 11.12 -26.00 -32.90
N MET A 34 11.42 -27.30 -32.87
CA MET A 34 11.31 -28.10 -31.65
C MET A 34 12.46 -27.80 -30.67
N SER A 35 13.59 -27.28 -31.15
CA SER A 35 14.69 -26.83 -30.30
C SER A 35 14.30 -25.72 -29.30
N LEU A 36 13.24 -24.95 -29.60
CA LEU A 36 12.65 -23.96 -28.67
C LEU A 36 12.14 -24.58 -27.36
N THR A 37 11.85 -25.88 -27.38
CA THR A 37 11.33 -26.62 -26.23
C THR A 37 12.41 -27.20 -25.33
N SER A 38 13.67 -27.14 -25.77
CA SER A 38 14.80 -27.65 -25.02
C SER A 38 15.06 -26.84 -23.76
N LYS A 39 15.53 -27.54 -22.73
CA LYS A 39 15.99 -26.97 -21.47
C LYS A 39 17.43 -27.37 -21.25
N ASP A 40 18.18 -26.49 -20.61
CA ASP A 40 19.49 -26.82 -20.10
C ASP A 40 19.41 -27.63 -18.80
N ASN A 41 20.56 -27.97 -18.22
CA ASN A 41 20.65 -28.71 -16.95
C ASN A 41 20.09 -27.94 -15.75
N ILE A 42 19.90 -26.62 -15.88
CA ILE A 42 19.34 -25.73 -14.85
C ILE A 42 17.82 -25.57 -15.07
N GLY A 43 17.24 -26.22 -16.08
CA GLY A 43 15.83 -26.09 -16.43
C GLY A 43 15.49 -24.77 -17.15
N SER A 44 16.50 -23.96 -17.50
CA SER A 44 16.33 -22.73 -18.27
C SER A 44 16.04 -23.07 -19.72
N SER A 45 14.93 -22.55 -20.21
CA SER A 45 14.53 -22.65 -21.62
C SER A 45 15.18 -21.56 -22.46
N VAL A 46 15.07 -21.70 -23.79
CA VAL A 46 15.43 -20.65 -24.77
C VAL A 46 14.87 -19.26 -24.38
N PHE A 47 13.68 -19.20 -23.79
CA PHE A 47 13.08 -17.95 -23.34
C PHE A 47 13.81 -17.30 -22.18
N HIS A 48 14.38 -18.08 -21.25
CA HIS A 48 15.16 -17.53 -20.13
C HIS A 48 16.43 -16.84 -20.64
N TYR A 49 17.14 -17.48 -21.56
CA TYR A 49 18.35 -16.89 -22.17
C TYR A 49 18.03 -15.69 -23.06
N ALA A 50 16.95 -15.77 -23.85
CA ALA A 50 16.53 -14.65 -24.68
C ALA A 50 16.18 -13.40 -23.86
N THR A 51 15.53 -13.57 -22.69
CA THR A 51 15.24 -12.46 -21.78
C THR A 51 16.45 -12.01 -20.98
N GLU A 52 17.34 -12.93 -20.57
CA GLU A 52 18.57 -12.61 -19.85
C GLU A 52 19.54 -11.73 -20.66
N HIS A 53 19.64 -12.00 -21.97
CA HIS A 53 20.49 -11.25 -22.90
C HIS A 53 19.75 -10.11 -23.62
N CYS A 54 18.52 -9.78 -23.20
CA CYS A 54 17.70 -8.70 -23.77
C CYS A 54 17.61 -8.74 -25.31
N ASN A 55 17.46 -9.94 -25.88
CA ASN A 55 17.49 -10.13 -27.33
C ASN A 55 16.08 -10.14 -27.92
N ASP A 56 15.54 -8.94 -28.17
CA ASP A 56 14.16 -8.74 -28.65
C ASP A 56 13.90 -9.40 -30.02
N ILE A 57 14.92 -9.45 -30.87
CA ILE A 57 14.84 -10.09 -32.20
C ILE A 57 14.60 -11.59 -32.04
N ILE A 58 15.36 -12.24 -31.15
CA ILE A 58 15.24 -13.67 -30.88
C ILE A 58 13.90 -13.97 -30.22
N LEU A 59 13.50 -13.16 -29.24
CA LEU A 59 12.25 -13.35 -28.50
C LEU A 59 11.02 -13.18 -29.41
N SER A 60 11.01 -12.13 -30.24
CA SER A 60 9.93 -11.89 -31.22
C SER A 60 9.87 -13.00 -32.28
N ARG A 61 11.02 -13.48 -32.76
CA ARG A 61 11.08 -14.59 -33.72
C ARG A 61 10.61 -15.90 -33.12
N ALA A 62 11.05 -16.23 -31.90
CA ALA A 62 10.60 -17.42 -31.18
C ALA A 62 9.08 -17.41 -30.99
N ILE A 63 8.49 -16.28 -30.58
CA ILE A 63 7.04 -16.13 -30.44
C ILE A 63 6.33 -16.25 -31.80
N ALA A 64 6.88 -15.67 -32.86
CA ALA A 64 6.31 -15.78 -34.21
C ALA A 64 6.30 -17.24 -34.71
N LEU A 65 7.37 -17.99 -34.46
CA LEU A 65 7.46 -19.41 -34.81
C LEU A 65 6.50 -20.26 -33.98
N LEU A 66 6.39 -19.99 -32.68
CA LEU A 66 5.39 -20.64 -31.82
C LEU A 66 3.95 -20.44 -32.28
N LYS A 67 3.62 -19.28 -32.86
CA LYS A 67 2.30 -19.05 -33.46
C LYS A 67 2.07 -19.85 -34.74
N ARG A 68 3.13 -20.08 -35.52
CA ARG A 68 3.06 -20.87 -36.77
C ARG A 68 2.93 -22.37 -36.50
N LEU A 69 3.37 -22.84 -35.32
CA LEU A 69 3.12 -24.21 -34.87
C LEU A 69 1.60 -24.38 -34.62
N SER A 70 0.95 -24.96 -35.63
CA SER A 70 -0.51 -25.04 -35.82
C SER A 70 -1.26 -25.90 -34.77
N SER A 71 -0.57 -26.66 -33.92
CA SER A 71 -1.25 -27.51 -32.93
C SER A 71 -1.54 -26.76 -31.63
N SER A 72 -2.79 -26.83 -31.15
CA SER A 72 -3.20 -26.21 -29.88
C SER A 72 -2.37 -26.71 -28.68
N ALA A 73 -1.92 -27.97 -28.73
CA ALA A 73 -1.05 -28.58 -27.72
C ALA A 73 0.36 -27.97 -27.69
N ALA A 74 0.97 -27.67 -28.85
CA ALA A 74 2.26 -27.00 -28.91
C ALA A 74 2.17 -25.56 -28.41
N ARG A 75 1.08 -24.85 -28.71
CA ARG A 75 0.84 -23.49 -28.21
C ARG A 75 0.66 -23.46 -26.68
N LEU A 76 -0.08 -24.41 -26.10
CA LEU A 76 -0.26 -24.49 -24.65
C LEU A 76 1.04 -24.83 -23.91
N SER A 77 1.81 -25.81 -24.42
CA SER A 77 3.11 -26.14 -23.81
C SER A 77 4.12 -24.99 -23.90
N ALA A 78 4.08 -24.20 -24.97
CA ALA A 78 4.94 -23.03 -25.11
C ALA A 78 4.54 -21.88 -24.17
N ILE A 79 3.24 -21.61 -24.00
CA ILE A 79 2.75 -20.63 -23.02
C ILE A 79 3.09 -21.08 -21.60
N GLN A 80 2.90 -22.36 -21.29
CA GLN A 80 3.24 -22.92 -19.99
C GLN A 80 4.73 -22.72 -19.68
N ARG A 81 5.60 -22.83 -20.69
CA ARG A 81 7.04 -22.59 -20.58
C ARG A 81 7.46 -21.13 -20.36
N LEU A 82 6.62 -20.15 -20.73
CA LEU A 82 6.86 -18.74 -20.34
C LEU A 82 6.62 -18.51 -18.84
N VAL A 83 5.95 -19.45 -18.17
CA VAL A 83 5.63 -19.41 -16.74
C VAL A 83 6.44 -20.44 -15.95
N GLU A 84 7.16 -21.34 -16.63
CA GLU A 84 8.01 -22.32 -15.98
C GLU A 84 9.20 -21.64 -15.29
N LYS A 85 9.47 -22.11 -14.08
CA LYS A 85 10.60 -21.66 -13.27
C LYS A 85 11.84 -22.48 -13.63
N ASN A 86 12.99 -21.82 -13.72
CA ASN A 86 14.29 -22.50 -13.72
C ASN A 86 14.63 -23.05 -12.31
N ALA A 87 15.76 -23.71 -12.16
CA ALA A 87 16.23 -24.24 -10.86
C ALA A 87 16.42 -23.15 -9.79
N ASN A 88 16.58 -21.88 -10.21
CA ASN A 88 16.65 -20.74 -9.31
C ASN A 88 15.25 -20.21 -8.92
N GLY A 89 14.17 -20.87 -9.34
CA GLY A 89 12.79 -20.45 -9.07
C GLY A 89 12.31 -19.27 -9.91
N LYS A 90 13.11 -18.80 -10.88
CA LYS A 90 12.81 -17.61 -11.70
C LYS A 90 12.16 -18.01 -13.01
N THR A 91 11.12 -17.30 -13.41
CA THR A 91 10.53 -17.41 -14.75
C THR A 91 11.25 -16.47 -15.71
N PRO A 92 11.13 -16.66 -17.04
CA PRO A 92 11.69 -15.73 -18.03
C PRO A 92 11.25 -14.29 -17.80
N PHE A 93 10.02 -14.12 -17.31
CA PHE A 93 9.45 -12.82 -16.96
C PHE A 93 10.15 -12.16 -15.76
N VAL A 94 10.42 -12.93 -14.69
CA VAL A 94 11.16 -12.42 -13.53
C VAL A 94 12.56 -11.96 -13.94
N ILE A 95 13.24 -12.74 -14.78
CA ILE A 95 14.57 -12.39 -15.33
C ILE A 95 14.50 -11.10 -16.14
N ALA A 96 13.47 -10.96 -16.99
CA ALA A 96 13.27 -9.73 -17.75
C ALA A 96 13.12 -8.52 -16.82
N VAL A 97 12.25 -8.58 -15.80
CA VAL A 97 12.04 -7.48 -14.85
C VAL A 97 13.31 -7.12 -14.08
N GLU A 98 14.10 -8.11 -13.68
CA GLU A 98 15.38 -7.88 -13.00
C GLU A 98 16.39 -7.17 -13.91
N LYS A 99 16.46 -7.55 -15.19
CA LYS A 99 17.42 -7.00 -16.17
C LYS A 99 16.98 -5.68 -16.82
N VAL A 100 15.70 -5.31 -16.73
CA VAL A 100 15.12 -4.09 -17.32
C VAL A 100 15.77 -2.78 -16.82
N ASP A 101 16.69 -2.78 -15.84
CA ASP A 101 17.53 -1.59 -15.57
C ASP A 101 18.40 -1.16 -16.76
N PHE A 102 18.66 -2.06 -17.71
CA PHE A 102 19.54 -1.76 -18.85
C PHE A 102 18.82 -1.39 -20.14
N ILE A 103 17.49 -1.56 -20.21
CA ILE A 103 16.72 -1.19 -21.39
C ILE A 103 16.25 0.25 -21.18
N ASN A 104 16.95 1.17 -21.84
CA ASN A 104 16.48 2.52 -22.07
C ASN A 104 14.99 2.44 -22.46
N ALA A 105 14.09 3.02 -21.64
CA ALA A 105 12.64 2.89 -21.81
C ALA A 105 12.16 3.26 -23.24
N ASP A 106 12.99 4.01 -23.97
CA ASP A 106 12.81 4.33 -25.39
C ASP A 106 12.91 3.12 -26.35
N SER A 107 13.69 2.08 -26.06
CA SER A 107 13.75 0.89 -26.93
C SER A 107 12.45 0.07 -26.85
N MET A 108 11.85 -0.02 -25.66
CA MET A 108 10.50 -0.55 -25.52
C MET A 108 9.45 0.35 -26.18
N LYS A 109 9.63 1.69 -26.15
CA LYS A 109 8.75 2.69 -26.75
C LYS A 109 8.73 2.67 -28.28
N THR A 110 9.87 2.41 -28.93
CA THR A 110 9.96 2.31 -30.41
C THR A 110 9.32 1.04 -30.98
N THR A 111 9.06 0.03 -30.15
CA THR A 111 8.27 -1.16 -30.51
C THR A 111 6.76 -0.99 -30.28
N ILE A 112 6.32 0.18 -29.77
CA ILE A 112 4.90 0.56 -29.61
C ILE A 112 4.45 1.36 -30.84
N ASP A 113 4.79 0.89 -32.04
CA ASP A 113 4.26 1.44 -33.28
C ASP A 113 3.23 0.46 -33.87
N LYS A 114 2.09 1.01 -34.27
CA LYS A 114 0.74 0.41 -34.22
C LYS A 114 0.51 -0.95 -34.90
N ASP A 115 1.46 -1.50 -35.65
CA ASP A 115 1.25 -2.65 -36.53
C ASP A 115 2.21 -3.84 -36.33
N LYS A 116 3.10 -3.85 -35.34
CA LYS A 116 3.97 -5.01 -35.08
C LYS A 116 3.92 -5.49 -33.64
N PHE A 117 3.42 -6.71 -33.53
CA PHE A 117 3.18 -7.54 -32.35
C PHE A 117 4.18 -7.32 -31.19
N ASP A 118 3.63 -6.82 -30.09
CA ASP A 118 4.36 -6.35 -28.93
C ASP A 118 4.14 -7.33 -27.76
N ILE A 119 5.19 -7.69 -27.02
CA ILE A 119 5.12 -8.71 -25.96
C ILE A 119 4.47 -8.09 -24.72
N ALA A 120 4.69 -6.79 -24.49
CA ALA A 120 3.97 -6.04 -23.49
C ALA A 120 2.50 -5.88 -23.91
N SER A 121 2.19 -5.54 -25.16
CA SER A 121 0.79 -5.53 -25.64
C SER A 121 0.14 -6.91 -25.66
N TYR A 122 0.86 -8.01 -25.89
CA TYR A 122 0.28 -9.35 -25.81
C TYR A 122 -0.17 -9.69 -24.39
N PHE A 123 0.59 -9.24 -23.39
CA PHE A 123 0.20 -9.40 -22.00
C PHE A 123 -0.85 -8.37 -21.56
N VAL A 124 -0.77 -7.12 -22.03
CA VAL A 124 -1.66 -5.98 -21.67
C VAL A 124 -3.00 -5.98 -22.41
N ALA A 125 -3.05 -6.43 -23.68
CA ALA A 125 -4.26 -6.37 -24.52
C ALA A 125 -5.33 -7.40 -24.13
N ASP A 126 -4.94 -8.48 -23.45
CA ASP A 126 -5.88 -9.45 -22.89
C ASP A 126 -5.97 -9.26 -21.37
N THR A 127 -6.93 -8.45 -20.93
CA THR A 127 -7.18 -8.12 -19.51
C THR A 127 -7.34 -9.38 -18.64
N ARG A 128 -7.76 -10.52 -19.20
CA ARG A 128 -7.87 -11.80 -18.46
C ARG A 128 -6.51 -12.46 -18.26
N ARG A 129 -5.62 -12.40 -19.25
CA ARG A 129 -4.25 -12.91 -19.13
C ARG A 129 -3.39 -12.00 -18.27
N PHE A 130 -3.61 -10.69 -18.36
CA PHE A 130 -2.98 -9.71 -17.49
C PHE A 130 -3.36 -9.89 -16.02
N ALA A 131 -4.65 -10.13 -15.73
CA ALA A 131 -5.09 -10.48 -14.38
C ALA A 131 -4.48 -11.80 -13.89
N ALA A 132 -4.20 -12.75 -14.78
CA ALA A 132 -3.47 -13.97 -14.44
C ALA A 132 -2.01 -13.69 -14.08
N ILE A 133 -1.34 -12.76 -14.78
CA ILE A 133 0.04 -12.32 -14.48
C ILE A 133 0.12 -11.61 -13.13
N ILE A 134 -0.82 -10.71 -12.83
CA ILE A 134 -0.87 -10.01 -11.54
C ILE A 134 -1.06 -11.00 -10.38
N ARG A 135 -1.74 -12.13 -10.65
CA ARG A 135 -1.89 -13.24 -9.70
C ARG A 135 -0.68 -14.16 -9.61
N ILE A 136 0.32 -14.01 -10.48
CA ILE A 136 1.56 -14.77 -10.35
C ILE A 136 2.25 -14.29 -9.08
N GLN A 137 2.31 -15.20 -8.10
CA GLN A 137 3.08 -15.02 -6.89
C GLN A 137 4.55 -15.34 -7.20
N ILE A 138 5.38 -14.31 -7.08
CA ILE A 138 6.84 -14.42 -7.09
C ILE A 138 7.25 -14.70 -5.65
N ASP A 139 7.77 -15.89 -5.39
CA ASP A 139 8.36 -16.21 -4.09
C ASP A 139 9.80 -15.69 -4.08
N VAL A 140 10.07 -14.72 -3.21
CA VAL A 140 11.41 -14.19 -2.98
C VAL A 140 11.70 -14.31 -1.50
N ASN A 141 12.68 -15.13 -1.15
CA ASN A 141 13.08 -15.41 0.22
C ASN A 141 11.94 -15.93 1.13
N GLY A 142 11.02 -16.75 0.58
CA GLY A 142 9.91 -17.33 1.33
C GLY A 142 8.71 -16.39 1.52
N ARG A 143 8.70 -15.25 0.85
CA ARG A 143 7.55 -14.34 0.81
C ARG A 143 7.00 -14.29 -0.62
N ALA A 144 5.71 -14.57 -0.74
CA ALA A 144 4.98 -14.48 -2.00
C ALA A 144 4.61 -13.02 -2.26
N TYR A 145 5.37 -12.36 -3.14
CA TYR A 145 5.03 -11.05 -3.69
C TYR A 145 4.18 -11.23 -4.94
N ASN A 146 3.18 -10.38 -5.14
CA ASN A 146 2.67 -10.22 -6.50
C ASN A 146 3.70 -9.44 -7.34
N VAL A 147 3.60 -9.57 -8.66
CA VAL A 147 4.48 -8.89 -9.63
C VAL A 147 4.61 -7.39 -9.35
N LEU A 148 3.52 -6.79 -8.86
CA LEU A 148 3.44 -5.37 -8.58
C LEU A 148 4.21 -4.97 -7.33
N GLU A 149 4.00 -5.66 -6.20
CA GLU A 149 4.77 -5.51 -4.96
C GLU A 149 6.26 -5.70 -5.22
N TYR A 150 6.62 -6.70 -6.01
CA TYR A 150 8.01 -6.94 -6.38
C TYR A 150 8.60 -5.79 -7.20
N SER A 151 7.82 -5.24 -8.15
CA SER A 151 8.25 -4.09 -8.96
C SER A 151 8.41 -2.81 -8.13
N ILE A 152 7.57 -2.63 -7.12
CA ILE A 152 7.66 -1.52 -6.16
C ILE A 152 8.90 -1.69 -5.27
N ALA A 153 9.12 -2.88 -4.72
CA ALA A 153 10.29 -3.19 -3.90
C ALA A 153 11.61 -2.95 -4.66
N LEU A 154 11.62 -3.22 -5.97
CA LEU A 154 12.77 -2.96 -6.85
C LEU A 154 12.87 -1.50 -7.34
N LYS A 155 11.99 -0.59 -6.92
CA LYS A 155 11.95 0.82 -7.33
C LYS A 155 11.89 1.04 -8.85
N LYS A 156 11.21 0.15 -9.57
CA LYS A 156 11.11 0.17 -11.05
C LYS A 156 9.98 1.09 -11.54
N THR A 157 10.18 2.40 -11.40
CA THR A 157 9.16 3.43 -11.72
C THR A 157 8.68 3.40 -13.17
N ALA A 158 9.56 3.15 -14.14
CA ALA A 158 9.20 3.10 -15.55
C ALA A 158 8.21 1.97 -15.86
N PHE A 159 8.41 0.79 -15.26
CA PHE A 159 7.50 -0.33 -15.39
C PHE A 159 6.13 -0.01 -14.77
N LEU A 160 6.13 0.57 -13.57
CA LEU A 160 4.91 1.01 -12.87
C LEU A 160 4.14 2.08 -13.68
N ARG A 161 4.83 3.03 -14.29
CA ARG A 161 4.20 4.06 -15.15
C ARG A 161 3.52 3.44 -16.36
N THR A 162 4.18 2.52 -17.05
CA THR A 162 3.58 1.77 -18.17
C THR A 162 2.40 0.91 -17.70
N PHE A 163 2.50 0.31 -16.51
CA PHE A 163 1.43 -0.48 -15.89
C PHE A 163 0.18 0.38 -15.58
N ILE A 164 0.35 1.57 -15.00
CA ILE A 164 -0.75 2.48 -14.66
C ILE A 164 -1.42 3.04 -15.93
N THR A 165 -0.62 3.42 -16.93
CA THR A 165 -1.13 4.00 -18.18
C THR A 165 -1.89 3.00 -19.04
N ALA A 166 -1.64 1.69 -18.89
CA ALA A 166 -2.30 0.59 -19.60
C ALA A 166 -3.78 0.31 -19.19
N LYS A 167 -4.52 1.33 -18.71
CA LYS A 167 -5.97 1.28 -18.38
C LYS A 167 -6.37 0.40 -17.18
N MET A 168 -5.63 0.43 -16.07
CA MET A 168 -6.07 -0.17 -14.78
C MET A 168 -6.40 0.86 -13.68
N ILE A 169 -7.10 1.94 -14.06
CA ILE A 169 -7.67 2.95 -13.14
C ILE A 169 -8.45 2.34 -11.94
N PRO A 170 -9.23 1.23 -12.07
CA PRO A 170 -9.99 0.70 -10.94
C PRO A 170 -9.12 0.06 -9.84
N LEU A 171 -7.86 -0.28 -10.13
CA LEU A 171 -6.92 -0.92 -9.20
C LEU A 171 -5.99 0.07 -8.50
N VAL A 172 -6.04 1.37 -8.84
CA VAL A 172 -5.23 2.43 -8.21
C VAL A 172 -5.37 2.44 -6.68
N PRO A 173 -6.54 2.22 -6.06
CA PRO A 173 -6.64 2.14 -4.60
C PRO A 173 -5.88 0.94 -4.00
N LEU A 174 -5.87 -0.22 -4.68
CA LEU A 174 -5.11 -1.41 -4.28
C LEU A 174 -3.60 -1.21 -4.45
N LEU A 175 -3.20 -0.53 -5.53
CA LEU A 175 -1.82 -0.10 -5.79
C LEU A 175 -1.32 0.83 -4.66
N LEU A 176 -2.07 1.88 -4.33
CA LEU A 176 -1.70 2.81 -3.27
C LEU A 176 -1.60 2.13 -1.90
N GLU A 177 -2.42 1.10 -1.66
CA GLU A 177 -2.38 0.30 -0.42
C GLU A 177 -1.13 -0.61 -0.35
N GLN A 178 -0.68 -1.16 -1.49
CA GLN A 178 0.53 -1.98 -1.58
C GLN A 178 1.83 -1.18 -1.67
N CYS A 179 1.76 0.08 -2.14
CA CYS A 179 2.93 0.95 -2.25
C CYS A 179 3.46 1.42 -0.89
N VAL A 180 2.66 1.38 0.19
CA VAL A 180 3.12 1.79 1.54
C VAL A 180 3.88 0.63 2.21
N GLY A 181 5.06 0.31 1.69
CA GLY A 181 6.05 -0.52 2.36
C GLY A 181 7.00 0.29 3.23
N GLU A 182 7.81 -0.40 4.05
CA GLU A 182 8.82 0.21 4.95
C GLU A 182 9.88 1.05 4.21
N ASP A 183 10.08 0.80 2.90
CA ASP A 183 11.18 1.39 2.11
C ASP A 183 10.84 2.72 1.40
N GLY A 184 9.67 3.29 1.69
CA GLY A 184 9.21 4.55 1.12
C GLY A 184 8.53 4.40 -0.25
N VAL A 185 7.47 5.19 -0.47
CA VAL A 185 6.68 5.19 -1.70
C VAL A 185 7.36 6.08 -2.74
N ASP A 186 7.54 5.60 -3.97
CA ASP A 186 7.98 6.46 -5.07
C ASP A 186 6.82 7.35 -5.56
N PHE A 187 6.94 8.65 -5.33
CA PHE A 187 5.89 9.63 -5.63
C PHE A 187 5.62 9.81 -7.11
N SER A 188 6.56 9.47 -7.99
CA SER A 188 6.29 9.56 -9.44
C SER A 188 5.13 8.63 -9.82
N VAL A 189 5.05 7.48 -9.17
CA VAL A 189 4.02 6.46 -9.39
C VAL A 189 2.68 6.90 -8.80
N VAL A 190 2.71 7.56 -7.64
CA VAL A 190 1.51 8.13 -7.01
C VAL A 190 0.96 9.27 -7.86
N ASP A 191 1.81 10.17 -8.33
CA ASP A 191 1.42 11.28 -9.20
C ASP A 191 0.82 10.76 -10.52
N ASP A 192 1.42 9.73 -11.13
CA ASP A 192 0.86 9.09 -12.33
C ASP A 192 -0.50 8.42 -12.06
N CYS A 193 -0.65 7.73 -10.92
CA CYS A 193 -1.92 7.15 -10.45
C CYS A 193 -3.00 8.20 -10.21
N LEU A 194 -2.63 9.33 -9.62
CA LEU A 194 -3.55 10.41 -9.28
C LEU A 194 -3.90 11.26 -10.51
N ARG A 195 -2.97 11.42 -11.47
CA ARG A 195 -3.20 12.04 -12.78
C ARG A 195 -4.00 11.17 -13.73
N ALA A 196 -3.98 9.85 -13.56
CA ALA A 196 -4.85 8.93 -14.29
C ALA A 196 -6.30 9.21 -13.90
N ARG A 197 -6.92 10.15 -14.64
CA ARG A 197 -8.22 10.75 -14.39
C ARG A 197 -9.24 9.64 -14.06
N PRO A 198 -9.73 9.55 -12.80
CA PRO A 198 -10.71 8.54 -12.48
C PRO A 198 -11.93 8.76 -13.38
N ALA A 199 -12.36 7.71 -14.08
CA ALA A 199 -13.62 7.73 -14.79
C ALA A 199 -14.69 8.22 -13.81
N ALA A 200 -15.34 9.33 -14.16
CA ALA A 200 -16.11 10.18 -13.27
C ALA A 200 -17.05 9.39 -12.35
N HIS A 201 -17.21 9.87 -11.11
CA HIS A 201 -18.20 9.48 -10.09
C HIS A 201 -17.80 8.56 -8.92
N ARG A 202 -16.52 8.17 -8.74
CA ARG A 202 -16.12 7.47 -7.49
C ARG A 202 -15.02 8.21 -6.75
N CYS A 203 -15.31 8.65 -5.52
CA CYS A 203 -14.31 9.20 -4.62
C CYS A 203 -13.23 8.13 -4.38
N MET A 204 -11.97 8.50 -4.66
CA MET A 204 -10.79 7.62 -4.57
C MET A 204 -10.58 7.04 -3.16
N PHE A 205 -11.15 7.69 -2.13
CA PHE A 205 -11.05 7.32 -0.72
C PHE A 205 -12.36 6.79 -0.12
N VAL A 206 -13.34 6.35 -0.92
CA VAL A 206 -14.54 5.71 -0.36
C VAL A 206 -14.14 4.35 0.20
N ARG A 207 -14.40 4.16 1.50
CA ARG A 207 -14.33 2.85 2.14
C ARG A 207 -15.20 1.87 1.36
N SER A 208 -14.58 0.90 0.69
CA SER A 208 -15.32 -0.21 0.11
C SER A 208 -15.99 -0.95 1.28
N LYS A 209 -17.33 -0.95 1.33
CA LYS A 209 -18.10 -1.68 2.36
C LYS A 209 -17.96 -3.21 2.25
N ARG A 210 -17.21 -3.73 1.26
CA ARG A 210 -16.91 -5.16 1.21
C ARG A 210 -15.94 -5.50 2.33
N ILE A 211 -16.45 -6.28 3.27
CA ILE A 211 -15.75 -6.91 4.38
C ILE A 211 -14.66 -7.81 3.76
N SER A 212 -13.48 -7.26 3.54
CA SER A 212 -12.28 -8.06 3.27
C SER A 212 -11.73 -8.56 4.61
N THR A 213 -11.38 -9.83 4.67
CA THR A 213 -10.86 -10.51 5.86
C THR A 213 -9.41 -10.16 6.17
N SER A 214 -8.71 -9.45 5.27
CA SER A 214 -7.37 -8.93 5.52
C SER A 214 -7.42 -7.71 6.44
N ASN A 215 -6.74 -7.80 7.59
CA ASN A 215 -6.67 -6.71 8.58
C ASN A 215 -6.06 -5.40 8.04
N TRP A 216 -5.33 -5.46 6.93
CA TRP A 216 -4.69 -4.33 6.28
C TRP A 216 -5.68 -3.35 5.63
N LEU A 217 -6.79 -3.86 5.06
CA LEU A 217 -7.85 -3.04 4.44
C LEU A 217 -8.62 -2.14 5.41
N LYS A 218 -8.34 -2.22 6.70
CA LYS A 218 -9.01 -1.39 7.72
C LYS A 218 -8.40 0.01 7.83
N GLN A 219 -7.13 0.18 7.45
CA GLN A 219 -6.42 1.45 7.61
C GLN A 219 -6.66 2.36 6.41
N HIS A 220 -7.07 3.59 6.70
CA HIS A 220 -7.32 4.60 5.67
C HIS A 220 -5.98 5.02 5.06
N PRO A 221 -5.85 5.22 3.72
CA PRO A 221 -4.58 5.60 3.09
C PRO A 221 -3.93 6.83 3.74
N LEU A 222 -4.70 7.88 4.03
CA LEU A 222 -4.22 9.06 4.78
C LEU A 222 -3.65 8.73 6.17
N SER A 223 -4.13 7.67 6.84
CA SER A 223 -3.59 7.23 8.13
C SER A 223 -2.23 6.58 7.96
N LEU A 224 -2.04 5.80 6.89
CA LEU A 224 -0.75 5.24 6.54
C LEU A 224 0.24 6.35 6.15
N THR A 225 -0.22 7.35 5.38
CA THR A 225 0.56 8.55 5.07
C THR A 225 0.95 9.32 6.34
N ALA A 226 0.02 9.47 7.30
CA ALA A 226 0.23 10.02 8.64
C ALA A 226 1.36 9.31 9.38
N GLU A 227 1.32 7.98 9.39
CA GLU A 227 2.27 7.15 10.12
C GLU A 227 3.68 7.18 9.53
N VAL A 228 3.83 7.27 8.21
CA VAL A 228 5.14 7.31 7.52
C VAL A 228 5.82 8.69 7.61
N ASN A 229 5.10 9.75 8.01
CA ASN A 229 5.62 11.12 8.16
C ASN A 229 6.41 11.65 6.93
N HIS A 230 5.99 11.30 5.72
CA HIS A 230 6.69 11.71 4.51
C HIS A 230 6.14 13.02 3.94
N ALA A 231 6.82 14.13 4.22
CA ALA A 231 6.40 15.50 3.86
C ALA A 231 5.92 15.73 2.40
N PRO A 232 6.57 15.21 1.35
CA PRO A 232 6.17 15.40 -0.05
C PRO A 232 4.76 14.87 -0.36
N VAL A 233 4.29 13.83 0.34
CA VAL A 233 2.93 13.29 0.12
C VAL A 233 1.88 14.34 0.46
N TYR A 234 2.09 15.09 1.56
CA TYR A 234 1.15 16.10 2.04
C TYR A 234 1.12 17.33 1.15
N HIS A 235 2.25 17.63 0.50
CA HIS A 235 2.35 18.72 -0.45
C HIS A 235 1.73 18.40 -1.81
N HIS A 236 1.33 17.15 -2.06
CA HIS A 236 0.65 16.78 -3.28
C HIS A 236 -0.74 17.44 -3.36
N ASP A 237 -1.01 18.19 -4.43
CA ASP A 237 -2.22 19.00 -4.59
C ASP A 237 -3.51 18.22 -4.34
N ILE A 238 -3.60 16.99 -4.86
CA ILE A 238 -4.77 16.12 -4.70
C ILE A 238 -4.97 15.69 -3.24
N VAL A 239 -3.89 15.38 -2.52
CA VAL A 239 -3.97 15.02 -1.10
C VAL A 239 -4.42 16.24 -0.30
N LYS A 240 -3.82 17.40 -0.57
CA LYS A 240 -4.19 18.67 0.04
C LYS A 240 -5.66 19.01 -0.20
N ILE A 241 -6.14 19.00 -1.45
CA ILE A 241 -7.55 19.24 -1.80
C ILE A 241 -8.48 18.25 -1.10
N CYS A 242 -8.13 16.96 -1.05
CA CYS A 242 -8.95 15.95 -0.37
C CYS A 242 -9.02 16.17 1.15
N VAL A 243 -7.89 16.50 1.78
CA VAL A 243 -7.81 16.79 3.22
C VAL A 243 -8.58 18.07 3.52
N ASP A 244 -8.36 19.14 2.75
CA ASP A 244 -9.04 20.42 2.88
C ASP A 244 -10.55 20.27 2.71
N LEU A 245 -11.01 19.51 1.71
CA LEU A 245 -12.44 19.27 1.49
C LEU A 245 -13.06 18.47 2.64
N LYS A 246 -12.39 17.41 3.14
CA LYS A 246 -12.88 16.65 4.30
C LYS A 246 -12.88 17.49 5.57
N PHE A 247 -11.86 18.31 5.76
CA PHE A 247 -11.76 19.22 6.89
C PHE A 247 -12.86 20.28 6.82
N LEU A 248 -13.11 20.89 5.66
CA LEU A 248 -14.16 21.88 5.47
C LEU A 248 -15.56 21.29 5.71
N LEU A 249 -15.81 20.07 5.22
CA LEU A 249 -17.15 19.47 5.21
C LEU A 249 -17.55 18.85 6.55
N PHE A 250 -16.59 18.25 7.27
CA PHE A 250 -16.87 17.58 8.56
C PHE A 250 -15.94 18.03 9.68
N GLY A 251 -14.65 18.21 9.37
CA GLY A 251 -13.62 18.48 10.36
C GLY A 251 -13.86 19.77 11.13
N ASN A 252 -14.13 20.88 10.45
CA ASN A 252 -14.27 22.20 11.04
C ASN A 252 -15.48 22.27 11.99
N PHE A 253 -16.63 21.76 11.54
CA PHE A 253 -17.84 21.71 12.38
C PHE A 253 -17.65 20.82 13.61
N LEU A 254 -17.11 19.61 13.43
CA LEU A 254 -16.91 18.69 14.55
C LEU A 254 -15.85 19.22 15.52
N TYR A 255 -14.77 19.80 15.01
CA TYR A 255 -13.71 20.40 15.82
C TYR A 255 -14.24 21.57 16.64
N LEU A 256 -14.98 22.49 16.03
CA LEU A 256 -15.60 23.62 16.73
C LEU A 256 -16.59 23.13 17.80
N LEU A 257 -17.39 22.12 17.50
CA LEU A 257 -18.32 21.53 18.47
C LEU A 257 -17.59 20.93 19.68
N ILE A 258 -16.51 20.18 19.45
CA ILE A 258 -15.68 19.62 20.51
C ILE A 258 -15.04 20.75 21.34
N LEU A 259 -14.51 21.78 20.68
CA LEU A 259 -13.88 22.92 21.34
C LEU A 259 -14.89 23.68 22.21
N LEU A 260 -16.09 23.95 21.69
CA LEU A 260 -17.17 24.61 22.45
C LEU A 260 -17.62 23.78 23.65
N ALA A 261 -17.71 22.45 23.50
CA ALA A 261 -18.02 21.55 24.61
C ALA A 261 -16.93 21.56 25.70
N GLN A 262 -15.65 21.58 25.30
CA GLN A 262 -14.52 21.68 26.21
C GLN A 262 -14.48 23.03 26.94
N ILE A 263 -14.67 24.13 26.22
CA ILE A 263 -14.74 25.47 26.82
C ILE A 263 -15.90 25.52 27.82
N SER A 264 -17.08 25.03 27.45
CA SER A 264 -18.24 24.98 28.34
C SER A 264 -17.98 24.15 29.60
N PHE A 265 -17.30 23.01 29.46
CA PHE A 265 -16.90 22.17 30.59
C PHE A 265 -15.92 22.89 31.53
N VAL A 266 -14.89 23.56 30.98
CA VAL A 266 -13.91 24.33 31.78
C VAL A 266 -14.58 25.51 32.47
N CYS A 267 -15.47 26.23 31.78
CA CYS A 267 -16.26 27.32 32.37
C CYS A 267 -17.17 26.81 33.49
N LEU A 268 -17.85 25.67 33.29
CA LEU A 268 -18.69 25.04 34.32
C LEU A 268 -17.86 24.65 35.54
N HIS A 269 -16.70 24.03 35.33
CA HIS A 269 -15.78 23.65 36.39
C HIS A 269 -15.29 24.86 37.18
N THR A 270 -14.85 25.89 36.47
CA THR A 270 -14.38 27.15 37.08
C THR A 270 -15.51 27.85 37.84
N GLY A 271 -16.73 27.86 37.30
CA GLY A 271 -17.90 28.41 37.99
C GLY A 271 -18.27 27.64 39.26
N VAL A 272 -18.18 26.31 39.25
CA VAL A 272 -18.40 25.47 40.44
C VAL A 272 -17.30 25.70 41.48
N ALA A 273 -16.05 25.90 41.04
CA ALA A 273 -14.93 26.20 41.92
C ALA A 273 -15.05 27.60 42.56
N LEU A 274 -15.38 28.64 41.78
CA LEU A 274 -15.55 30.00 42.28
C LEU A 274 -16.80 30.16 43.17
N SER A 275 -17.88 29.45 42.85
CA SER A 275 -19.07 29.41 43.72
C SER A 275 -18.86 28.54 44.97
N SER A 276 -17.72 27.86 45.07
CA SER A 276 -17.36 27.22 46.32
C SER A 276 -16.91 28.24 47.34
N SER A 277 -17.75 28.43 48.36
CA SER A 277 -17.43 29.26 49.51
C SER A 277 -16.07 28.86 50.02
N THR A 278 -15.09 29.72 49.79
CA THR A 278 -13.82 29.67 50.49
C THR A 278 -14.16 29.76 51.97
N PRO A 279 -13.59 28.88 52.81
CA PRO A 279 -13.91 28.92 54.22
C PRO A 279 -13.55 30.30 54.78
N PRO A 280 -14.45 30.95 55.53
CA PRO A 280 -14.31 32.34 55.94
C PRO A 280 -13.15 32.57 56.92
N HIS A 281 -12.55 31.50 57.45
CA HIS A 281 -11.42 31.56 58.35
C HIS A 281 -10.14 31.14 57.61
N SER A 282 -9.11 31.99 57.73
CA SER A 282 -7.75 31.66 57.29
C SER A 282 -7.31 30.37 57.98
N TYR A 283 -7.17 29.29 57.21
CA TYR A 283 -6.65 28.02 57.73
C TYR A 283 -5.21 28.11 58.24
N TYR A 284 -4.52 29.20 57.92
CA TYR A 284 -3.13 29.42 58.30
C TYR A 284 -2.95 29.90 59.74
N ASP A 285 -4.02 30.34 60.42
CA ASP A 285 -3.94 30.87 61.79
C ASP A 285 -4.08 29.81 62.90
N VAL A 286 -4.30 28.53 62.56
CA VAL A 286 -4.44 27.47 63.57
C VAL A 286 -3.23 26.54 63.57
N SER A 287 -2.27 26.85 64.45
CA SER A 287 -1.00 26.14 64.58
C SER A 287 -1.09 24.71 65.14
N ASP A 288 -2.25 24.30 65.68
CA ASP A 288 -2.34 23.04 66.46
C ASP A 288 -3.40 22.04 65.94
N ILE A 289 -3.94 22.22 64.73
CA ILE A 289 -4.92 21.29 64.17
C ILE A 289 -4.23 20.20 63.33
N THR A 290 -4.47 18.94 63.67
CA THR A 290 -4.04 17.81 62.83
C THR A 290 -4.84 17.77 61.52
N CYS A 291 -4.20 17.36 60.42
CA CYS A 291 -4.83 17.26 59.09
C CYS A 291 -6.18 16.48 59.10
N LYS A 292 -6.28 15.46 59.98
CA LYS A 292 -7.52 14.70 60.19
C LYS A 292 -8.68 15.56 60.73
N GLN A 293 -8.43 16.35 61.77
CA GLN A 293 -9.43 17.23 62.38
C GLN A 293 -9.89 18.33 61.41
N LEU A 294 -8.97 18.80 60.55
CA LEU A 294 -9.29 19.74 59.49
C LEU A 294 -10.28 19.14 58.46
N CYS A 295 -10.02 17.91 58.02
CA CYS A 295 -10.91 17.18 57.11
C CYS A 295 -12.28 16.91 57.72
N GLU A 296 -12.33 16.49 58.99
CA GLU A 296 -13.60 16.25 59.69
C GLU A 296 -14.44 17.53 59.82
N LYS A 297 -13.81 18.67 60.12
CA LYS A 297 -14.49 19.97 60.22
C LYS A 297 -15.04 20.43 58.86
N LEU A 298 -14.27 20.25 57.79
CA LEU A 298 -14.69 20.52 56.41
C LEU A 298 -15.90 19.67 55.99
N ILE A 299 -15.92 18.39 56.34
CA ILE A 299 -17.03 17.47 56.04
C ILE A 299 -18.29 17.85 56.83
N TYR A 300 -18.14 18.25 58.10
CA TYR A 300 -19.27 18.60 58.95
C TYR A 300 -19.93 19.92 58.54
N ASP A 301 -19.15 20.97 58.26
CA ASP A 301 -19.70 22.26 57.79
C ASP A 301 -20.42 22.13 56.45
N GLN A 302 -19.96 21.21 55.59
CA GLN A 302 -20.60 20.95 54.30
C GLN A 302 -22.05 20.45 54.45
N LYS A 303 -22.35 19.69 55.52
CA LYS A 303 -23.72 19.20 55.82
C LYS A 303 -24.68 20.32 56.20
N HIS A 304 -24.19 21.37 56.88
CA HIS A 304 -25.05 22.46 57.35
C HIS A 304 -25.38 23.49 56.26
N SER A 305 -24.50 23.65 55.26
CA SER A 305 -24.69 24.56 54.13
C SER A 305 -25.60 24.03 53.01
N LEU A 306 -26.06 22.78 53.07
CA LEU A 306 -26.80 22.11 51.99
C LEU A 306 -28.25 22.60 51.80
N LYS A 307 -28.77 23.45 52.67
CA LYS A 307 -30.20 23.82 52.68
C LYS A 307 -30.61 24.88 51.63
N SER A 308 -29.68 25.49 50.87
CA SER A 308 -30.03 26.74 50.15
C SER A 308 -29.96 26.79 48.62
N ASN A 309 -29.30 25.92 47.85
CA ASN A 309 -29.22 26.16 46.39
C ASN A 309 -29.26 24.87 45.55
N GLY A 310 -30.46 24.42 45.18
CA GLY A 310 -30.66 23.29 44.27
C GLY A 310 -29.89 23.41 42.95
N LEU A 311 -29.70 24.63 42.45
CA LEU A 311 -28.88 24.91 41.27
C LEU A 311 -27.42 24.43 41.43
N ARG A 312 -26.80 24.65 42.59
CA ARG A 312 -25.39 24.28 42.82
C ARG A 312 -25.22 22.76 42.89
N GLN A 313 -26.19 22.07 43.49
CA GLN A 313 -26.19 20.60 43.52
C GLN A 313 -26.38 20.03 42.13
N PHE A 314 -27.27 20.63 41.32
CA PHE A 314 -27.45 20.27 39.92
C PHE A 314 -26.17 20.48 39.08
N LEU A 315 -25.51 21.64 39.19
CA LEU A 315 -24.25 21.91 38.46
C LEU A 315 -23.13 20.93 38.85
N ARG A 316 -23.04 20.55 40.13
CA ARG A 316 -22.10 19.52 40.60
C ARG A 316 -22.41 18.14 40.01
N ALA A 317 -23.69 17.74 39.99
CA ALA A 317 -24.11 16.48 39.38
C ALA A 317 -23.82 16.46 37.87
N LEU A 318 -24.10 17.56 37.17
CA LEU A 318 -23.81 17.72 35.74
C LEU A 318 -22.31 17.59 35.47
N LEU A 319 -21.46 18.27 36.26
CA LEU A 319 -20.00 18.20 36.14
C LEU A 319 -19.47 16.77 36.36
N LEU A 320 -20.04 16.06 37.34
CA LEU A 320 -19.69 14.66 37.60
C LEU A 320 -20.07 13.76 36.42
N ILE A 321 -21.27 13.92 35.84
CA ILE A 321 -21.69 13.18 34.65
C ILE A 321 -20.78 13.48 33.45
N CYS A 322 -20.48 14.75 33.19
CA CYS A 322 -19.55 15.13 32.12
C CYS A 322 -18.16 14.51 32.32
N SER A 323 -17.66 14.51 33.55
CA SER A 323 -16.36 13.90 33.89
C SER A 323 -16.36 12.38 33.64
N ILE A 324 -17.44 11.69 33.99
CA ILE A 324 -17.61 10.25 33.69
C ILE A 324 -17.62 10.01 32.17
N ILE A 325 -18.32 10.83 31.38
CA ILE A 325 -18.36 10.69 29.92
C ILE A 325 -16.97 10.88 29.31
N VAL A 326 -16.20 11.87 29.77
CA VAL A 326 -14.83 12.11 29.31
C VAL A 326 -13.92 10.93 29.67
N LEU A 327 -14.00 10.42 30.90
CA LEU A 327 -13.25 9.23 31.31
C LEU A 327 -13.63 7.99 30.48
N LEU A 328 -14.91 7.78 30.22
CA LEU A 328 -15.38 6.66 29.40
C LEU A 328 -14.86 6.77 27.96
N LYS A 329 -14.85 7.99 27.39
CA LYS A 329 -14.27 8.25 26.06
C LYS A 329 -12.78 7.91 26.01
N GLU A 330 -11.99 8.35 26.99
CA GLU A 330 -10.56 8.04 27.04
C GLU A 330 -10.29 6.55 27.32
N LEU A 331 -11.12 5.91 28.15
CA LEU A 331 -11.05 4.46 28.38
C LEU A 331 -11.35 3.66 27.10
N LEU A 332 -12.37 4.06 26.33
CA LEU A 332 -12.67 3.43 25.04
C LEU A 332 -11.52 3.61 24.04
N LYS A 333 -10.89 4.79 24.00
CA LYS A 333 -9.70 5.01 23.17
C LYS A 333 -8.54 4.12 23.60
N LEU A 334 -8.29 4.01 24.91
CA LEU A 334 -7.24 3.15 25.47
C LEU A 334 -7.49 1.67 25.14
N VAL A 335 -8.74 1.20 25.24
CA VAL A 335 -9.11 -0.17 24.86
C VAL A 335 -8.96 -0.43 23.36
N THR A 336 -9.29 0.57 22.52
CA THR A 336 -9.26 0.42 21.05
C THR A 336 -7.83 0.54 20.48
N GLN A 337 -7.00 1.41 21.06
CA GLN A 337 -5.66 1.73 20.54
C GLN A 337 -4.51 1.12 21.34
N ARG A 338 -4.79 0.46 22.48
CA ARG A 338 -3.90 -0.23 23.45
C ARG A 338 -2.44 0.26 23.49
N GLU A 339 -1.61 -0.16 22.55
CA GLU A 339 -0.17 0.13 22.56
C GLU A 339 0.21 1.48 21.94
N LYS A 340 -0.55 1.98 20.96
CA LYS A 340 -0.23 3.25 20.29
C LYS A 340 -0.55 4.46 21.19
N TYR A 341 -1.61 4.35 22.00
CA TYR A 341 -2.05 5.42 22.89
C TYR A 341 -1.03 5.72 24.00
N LEU A 342 -0.49 4.68 24.64
CA LEU A 342 0.49 4.84 25.73
C LEU A 342 1.82 5.41 25.22
N ARG A 343 2.29 5.00 24.05
CA ARG A 343 3.55 5.53 23.47
C ARG A 343 3.49 7.04 23.22
N GLY A 344 2.35 7.58 22.80
CA GLY A 344 2.20 9.02 22.58
C GLY A 344 2.18 9.88 23.85
N PHE A 345 2.05 9.28 25.04
CA PHE A 345 2.03 10.00 26.32
C PHE A 345 3.38 9.93 27.07
N PHE A 346 4.20 8.91 26.77
CA PHE A 346 5.47 8.65 27.46
C PHE A 346 6.73 8.91 26.60
N CYS A 347 6.55 9.23 25.31
CA CYS A 347 7.61 9.74 24.43
C CYS A 347 7.45 11.24 24.26
#